data_AF-A0A0A2AZH2-F1
#
_entry.id   AF-A0A0A2AZH2-F1
#
_cell.length_a   1.000
_cell.length_b   1.000
_cell.length_c   1.000
_cell.angle_alpha   90.00
_cell.angle_beta   90.00
_cell.angle_gamma   90.00
#
_symmetry.space_group_name_H-M   'P 1'
#
loop_
_entity.id
_entity.type
_entity.pdbx_description
1 polymer ?
#
loop_
_entity_poly.entity_id
_entity_poly.type
_entity_poly.pdbx_seq_one_letter_code
_entity_poly.pdbx_strand_id
1 'polypeptide(L)' 'MNNYVSSEMIIYLFNVVGLDESSIELGIKLSIKNNTPLPILLWSYGMLTIEELDRLYSFLFQKMD' A
#
# COMPACT_ATOMS: atom_id res chain seq x y z
N MET A 1 3.19 -10.38 -11.23
CA MET A 1 3.71 -9.62 -10.09
C MET A 1 2.99 -10.12 -8.85
N ASN A 2 3.74 -10.53 -7.83
CA ASN A 2 3.16 -11.08 -6.61
C ASN A 2 2.46 -9.95 -5.83
N ASN A 3 1.13 -10.00 -5.73
CA ASN A 3 0.33 -9.06 -4.92
C ASN A 3 0.41 -9.40 -3.42
N TYR A 4 1.61 -9.67 -2.90
CA TYR A 4 1.75 -10.00 -1.48
C TYR A 4 1.67 -8.70 -0.66
N VAL A 5 0.51 -8.51 -0.06
CA VAL A 5 0.32 -7.55 1.04
C VAL A 5 1.01 -8.14 2.26
N SER A 6 1.98 -7.41 2.83
CA SER A 6 2.67 -7.81 4.05
C SER A 6 2.09 -7.11 5.27
N SER A 7 2.31 -7.67 6.47
CA SER A 7 1.88 -7.04 7.71
C SER A 7 2.57 -5.69 7.94
N GLU A 8 3.85 -5.56 7.57
CA GLU A 8 4.59 -4.31 7.64
C GLU A 8 3.97 -3.23 6.77
N MET A 9 3.53 -3.59 5.56
CA MET A 9 2.82 -2.68 4.66
C MET A 9 1.52 -2.17 5.30
N ILE A 10 0.71 -3.06 5.88
CA ILE A 10 -0.54 -2.69 6.54
C ILE A 10 -0.27 -1.77 7.74
N ILE A 11 0.72 -2.12 8.57
CA ILE A 11 1.13 -1.32 9.74
C ILE A 11 1.59 0.08 9.32
N TYR A 12 2.33 0.20 8.21
CA TYR A 12 2.78 1.49 7.68
C TYR A 12 1.60 2.32 7.15
N LEU A 13 0.71 1.71 6.36
CA LEU A 13 -0.48 2.37 5.83
C LEU A 13 -1.38 2.90 6.96
N PHE A 14 -1.53 2.14 8.05
CA PHE A 14 -2.32 2.56 9.18
C PHE A 14 -1.62 3.64 10.04
N ASN A 15 -0.39 3.39 10.47
CA ASN A 15 0.27 4.24 11.47
C ASN A 15 1.01 5.45 10.86
N VAL A 16 1.50 5.36 9.62
CA VAL A 16 2.34 6.40 8.99
C VAL A 16 1.54 7.21 7.97
N VAL A 17 0.76 6.53 7.11
CA VAL A 17 -0.10 7.22 6.15
C VAL A 17 -1.40 7.70 6.81
N GLY A 18 -1.89 6.99 7.83
CA GLY A 18 -3.13 7.35 8.53
C GLY A 18 -4.40 6.88 7.81
N LEU A 19 -4.30 5.86 6.94
CA LEU A 19 -5.47 5.23 6.37
C LEU A 19 -6.23 4.44 7.44
N ASP A 20 -7.55 4.55 7.44
CA ASP A 20 -8.39 3.74 8.30
C ASP A 20 -8.43 2.27 7.81
N GLU A 21 -8.78 1.36 8.73
CA GLU A 21 -8.84 -0.07 8.44
C GLU A 21 -9.77 -0.42 7.28
N SER A 22 -10.90 0.28 7.13
CA SER A 22 -11.88 -0.01 6.08
C SER A 22 -11.37 0.40 4.69
N SER A 23 -10.64 1.53 4.60
CA SER A 23 -9.95 1.96 3.38
C SER A 23 -8.86 0.97 2.97
N ILE A 24 -8.06 0.48 3.93
CA ILE A 24 -7.02 -0.53 3.68
C ILE A 24 -7.66 -1.85 3.21
N GLU A 25 -8.71 -2.31 3.90
CA GLU A 25 -9.42 -3.54 3.54
C GLU A 25 -10.01 -3.46 2.12
N LEU A 26 -10.64 -2.34 1.77
CA LEU A 26 -11.17 -2.10 0.43
C LEU A 26 -10.05 -2.11 -0.61
N GLY A 27 -8.94 -1.43 -0.33
CA GLY A 27 -7.75 -1.43 -1.18
C GLY A 27 -7.22 -2.83 -1.46
N ILE A 28 -7.13 -3.69 -0.43
CA ILE A 28 -6.68 -5.08 -0.57
C ILE A 28 -7.63 -5.87 -1.49
N LYS A 29 -8.94 -5.76 -1.27
CA LYS A 29 -9.95 -6.45 -2.10
C LYS A 29 -9.85 -6.05 -3.56
N LEU A 30 -9.69 -4.74 -3.83
CA LEU A 30 -9.56 -4.21 -5.19
C LEU A 30 -8.22 -4.58 -5.83
N SER A 31 -7.12 -4.56 -5.06
CA SER A 31 -5.80 -5.01 -5.48
C SER A 31 -5.81 -6.45 -5.98
N ILE A 32 -6.43 -7.35 -5.22
CA ILE A 32 -6.59 -8.77 -5.60
C ILE A 32 -7.47 -8.89 -6.85
N LYS A 33 -8.64 -8.25 -6.86
CA LYS A 33 -9.59 -8.31 -7.98
C LYS A 33 -8.99 -7.83 -9.30
N ASN A 34 -8.22 -6.75 -9.24
CA ASN A 34 -7.64 -6.10 -10.42
C ASN A 34 -6.23 -6.63 -10.75
N ASN A 35 -5.72 -7.60 -9.99
CA ASN A 35 -4.35 -8.12 -10.10
C ASN A 35 -3.30 -6.99 -10.15
N THR A 36 -3.49 -5.97 -9.30
CA THR A 36 -2.67 -4.75 -9.25
C THR A 36 -2.05 -4.65 -7.85
N PRO A 37 -0.75 -4.33 -7.71
CA PRO A 37 -0.14 -4.17 -6.39
C PRO A 37 -0.88 -3.14 -5.54
N LEU A 38 -1.11 -3.45 -4.26
CA LEU A 38 -1.84 -2.58 -3.33
C LEU A 38 -1.32 -1.12 -3.34
N PRO A 39 -0.01 -0.85 -3.26
CA PRO A 39 0.49 0.54 -3.29
C PRO A 39 0.06 1.31 -4.55
N ILE A 40 0.15 0.66 -5.72
CA ILE A 40 -0.23 1.27 -7.00
C ILE A 40 -1.73 1.52 -7.07
N LEU A 41 -2.53 0.57 -6.56
CA LEU A 41 -3.98 0.72 -6.54
C LEU A 41 -4.42 1.85 -5.60
N LEU A 42 -3.83 1.97 -4.40
CA LEU A 42 -4.17 3.05 -3.48
C LEU A 42 -3.84 4.43 -4.09
N TRP A 43 -2.69 4.57 -4.76
CA TRP A 43 -2.33 5.80 -5.47
C TRP A 43 -3.28 6.11 -6.64
N SER A 44 -3.63 5.13 -7.47
CA SER A 44 -4.50 5.38 -8.62
C SER A 44 -5.93 5.77 -8.23
N TYR A 45 -6.35 5.42 -7.02
CA TYR A 45 -7.63 5.83 -6.42
C TYR A 45 -7.52 7.12 -5.58
N GLY A 46 -6.34 7.75 -5.53
CA GLY A 46 -6.11 8.99 -4.78
C GLY A 46 -6.03 8.83 -3.26
N MET A 47 -5.92 7.59 -2.77
CA MET A 47 -5.72 7.30 -1.33
C MET A 47 -4.26 7.47 -0.89
N LEU A 48 -3.33 7.50 -1.84
CA LEU A 48 -1.95 7.90 -1.61
C LEU A 48 -1.59 9.05 -2.55
N THR A 49 -0.86 10.02 -2.03
CA THR A 49 -0.08 10.95 -2.83
C THR A 49 1.11 10.24 -3.47
N ILE A 50 1.74 10.86 -4.47
CA ILE A 50 2.95 10.30 -5.08
C ILE A 50 4.12 10.25 -4.07
N GLU A 51 4.18 11.21 -3.14
CA GLU A 51 5.18 11.29 -2.08
C GLU A 51 4.98 10.21 -1.00
N GLU A 52 3.74 9.84 -0.68
CA GLU A 52 3.44 8.74 0.24
C GLU A 52 3.70 7.38 -0.41
N LEU A 53 3.39 7.26 -1.70
CA LEU A 53 3.72 6.06 -2.48
C LEU A 53 5.24 5.83 -2.49
N ASP A 54 6.03 6.86 -2.79
CA ASP A 54 7.49 6.79 -2.81
C ASP A 54 8.07 6.40 -1.44
N ARG A 55 7.55 6.99 -0.36
CA ARG A 55 7.96 6.64 1.01
C ARG A 55 7.57 5.22 1.40
N LEU A 56 6.39 4.75 0.98
CA LEU A 56 5.96 3.37 1.20
C LEU A 56 6.89 2.38 0.49
N TYR A 57 7.26 2.64 -0.76
CA TYR A 57 8.24 1.81 -1.46
C TYR A 57 9.62 1.86 -0.79
N SER A 58 10.08 3.04 -0.40
CA SER A 58 11.33 3.19 0.35
C SER A 58 11.31 2.36 1.64
N PHE A 59 10.23 2.40 2.41
CA PHE A 59 10.06 1.60 3.63
C PHE A 59 10.08 0.09 3.36
N LEU A 60 9.37 -0.38 2.34
CA LEU A 60 9.28 -1.81 2.03
C LEU A 60 10.58 -2.40 1.49
N PHE A 61 11.39 -1.60 0.79
CA PHE A 61 12.60 -2.05 0.09
C PHE A 61 13.90 -1.53 0.72
N GLN A 62 13.85 -0.77 1.82
CA GLN A 62 15.03 -0.27 2.55
C GLN A 62 15.94 -1.36 3.14
N LYS A 63 15.57 -2.65 3.06
CA LYS A 63 16.38 -3.79 3.53
C LYS A 63 17.25 -4.45 2.45
N MET A 64 17.51 -3.79 1.32
CA MET A 64 18.31 -4.34 0.22
C MET A 64 19.80 -3.97 0.25
N ASP A 65 20.35 -3.55 1.39
CA ASP A 65 21.80 -3.45 1.65
C ASP A 65 22.24 -4.43 2.76
#